data_AF-A0A2E6KWN2-F1
#
_entry.id   AF-A0A2E6KWN2-F1
#
_cell.length_a   1.000
_cell.length_b   1.000
_cell.length_c   1.000
_cell.angle_alpha   90.00
_cell.angle_beta   90.00
_cell.angle_gamma   90.00
#
_symmetry.space_group_name_H-M   'P 1'
#
loop_
_entity.id
_entity.type
_entity.pdbx_description
1 polymer ?
#
loop_
_entity_poly.entity_id
_entity_poly.type
_entity_poly.pdbx_seq_one_letter_code
_entity_poly.pdbx_strand_id
1 'polypeptide(L)'
;MEHKISKNVSRKIQASSVCILFLLTALSAGISTVSAAGANQNDINSGSDLSDSQGSINTTISMNGASPYHLTPMTAELAVGDDEDWFAITLNPSEGLAVQIDYSPTYTSPTNGTVYNNEFDLAIYDANMLQMDFSFASNPEYVTTNNSGTTASHGGTIYVQ
;
A
#
# COMPACT_ATOMS: atom_id res chain seq x y z
N MET A 1 56.85 -36.48 14.82
CA MET A 1 56.37 -35.28 15.53
C MET A 1 55.49 -34.40 14.64
N GLU A 2 55.86 -34.20 13.38
CA GLU A 2 55.15 -33.36 12.40
C GLU A 2 53.70 -33.80 12.08
N HIS A 3 53.42 -35.10 11.97
CA HIS A 3 52.08 -35.62 11.70
C HIS A 3 51.05 -35.27 12.81
N LYS A 4 51.51 -35.10 14.06
CA LYS A 4 50.67 -34.71 15.20
C LYS A 4 50.38 -33.20 15.20
N ILE A 5 51.32 -32.40 14.71
CA ILE A 5 51.20 -30.95 14.56
C ILE A 5 50.21 -30.61 13.43
N SER A 6 50.32 -31.29 12.28
CA SER A 6 49.40 -31.11 11.14
C SER A 6 47.93 -31.42 11.48
N LYS A 7 47.67 -32.52 12.21
CA LYS A 7 46.31 -32.86 12.69
C LYS A 7 45.73 -31.82 13.65
N ASN A 8 46.57 -31.23 14.51
CA ASN A 8 46.12 -30.19 15.45
C ASN A 8 45.83 -28.86 14.75
N VAL A 9 46.59 -28.51 13.71
CA VAL A 9 46.32 -27.31 12.89
C VAL A 9 45.03 -27.48 12.07
N SER A 10 44.84 -28.63 11.43
CA SER A 10 43.63 -28.94 10.67
C SER A 10 42.36 -28.90 11.55
N ARG A 11 42.41 -29.46 12.76
CA ARG A 11 41.29 -29.39 13.73
C ARG A 11 40.97 -27.97 14.18
N LYS A 12 41.99 -27.12 14.37
CA LYS A 12 41.79 -25.71 14.75
C LYS A 12 41.15 -24.91 13.60
N ILE A 13 41.56 -25.14 12.36
CA ILE A 13 40.96 -24.49 11.17
C ILE A 13 39.50 -24.91 11.02
N GLN A 14 39.19 -26.20 11.16
CA GLN A 14 37.81 -26.71 11.08
C GLN A 14 36.91 -26.10 12.18
N ALA A 15 37.40 -26.03 13.41
CA ALA A 15 36.65 -25.41 14.51
C ALA A 15 36.39 -23.92 14.26
N SER A 16 37.39 -23.18 13.75
CA SER A 16 37.23 -21.77 13.39
C SER A 16 36.22 -21.57 12.25
N SER A 17 36.25 -22.42 11.21
CA SER A 17 35.28 -22.34 10.09
C SER A 17 33.85 -22.59 10.55
N VAL A 18 33.63 -23.53 11.47
CA VAL A 18 32.30 -23.79 12.05
C VAL A 18 31.83 -22.61 12.90
N CYS A 19 32.72 -22.03 13.72
CA CYS A 19 32.39 -20.84 14.51
C CYS A 19 32.04 -19.63 13.64
N ILE A 20 32.78 -19.42 12.55
CA ILE A 20 32.50 -18.37 11.57
C ILE A 20 31.15 -18.62 10.89
N LEU A 21 30.86 -19.86 10.48
CA LEU A 21 29.56 -20.20 9.88
C LEU A 21 28.41 -19.92 10.85
N PHE A 22 28.54 -20.28 12.13
CA PHE A 22 27.55 -19.97 13.17
C PHE A 22 27.40 -18.47 13.41
N LEU A 23 28.48 -17.70 13.32
CA LEU A 23 28.43 -16.24 13.47
C LEU A 23 27.72 -15.59 12.27
N LEU A 24 27.99 -16.05 11.04
CA LEU A 24 27.29 -15.56 9.85
C LEU A 24 25.81 -15.93 9.86
N THR A 25 25.44 -17.16 10.27
CA THR A 25 24.03 -17.56 10.36
C THR A 25 23.28 -16.82 11.47
N ALA A 26 23.94 -16.56 12.62
CA ALA A 26 23.37 -15.73 13.67
C ALA A 26 23.19 -14.27 13.23
N LEU A 27 24.12 -13.73 12.44
CA LEU A 27 24.01 -12.37 11.90
C LEU A 27 22.90 -12.27 10.83
N SER A 28 22.70 -13.32 10.01
CA SER A 28 21.59 -13.37 9.04
C SER A 28 20.21 -13.59 9.68
N ALA A 29 20.14 -14.22 10.85
CA ALA A 29 18.88 -14.39 11.59
C ALA A 29 18.45 -13.13 12.36
N GLY A 30 19.36 -12.17 12.55
CA GLY A 30 19.10 -10.87 13.20
C GLY A 30 18.62 -9.76 12.26
N ILE A 31 18.58 -10.01 10.95
CA ILE A 31 17.99 -9.11 9.95
C ILE A 31 16.59 -9.60 9.58
N SER A 32 15.64 -9.41 10.48
CA SER A 32 14.23 -9.56 10.13
C SER A 32 13.47 -8.36 10.66
N THR A 33 13.38 -7.36 9.78
CA THR A 33 12.12 -6.77 9.35
C THR A 33 12.36 -6.28 7.90
N VAL A 34 11.90 -7.03 6.90
CA VAL A 34 11.39 -6.32 5.71
C VAL A 34 10.23 -5.52 6.29
N SER A 35 10.43 -4.22 6.44
CA SER A 35 9.30 -3.31 6.62
C SER A 35 8.35 -3.60 5.47
N ALA A 36 7.06 -3.75 5.79
CA ALA A 36 5.99 -3.60 4.83
C ALA A 36 6.20 -2.30 4.01
N ALA A 37 5.38 -2.11 2.97
CA ALA A 37 5.11 -0.78 2.42
C ALA A 37 5.16 0.29 3.54
N GLY A 38 5.98 1.30 3.29
CA GLY A 38 6.84 1.91 4.30
C GLY A 38 6.04 2.66 5.37
N ALA A 39 6.43 2.49 6.63
CA ALA A 39 5.95 3.28 7.78
C ALA A 39 6.19 4.82 7.69
N ASN A 40 6.48 5.33 6.49
CA ASN A 40 6.73 6.73 6.15
C ASN A 40 5.83 7.26 5.02
N GLN A 41 4.82 6.50 4.56
CA GLN A 41 3.75 7.03 3.72
C GLN A 41 2.90 8.03 4.53
N ASN A 42 2.38 9.04 3.83
CA ASN A 42 1.52 10.07 4.39
C ASN A 42 0.37 10.32 3.42
N ASP A 43 -0.33 9.24 3.12
CA ASP A 43 -1.35 9.22 2.09
C ASP A 43 -2.48 10.14 2.46
N ILE A 44 -2.82 11.01 1.53
CA ILE A 44 -3.89 11.98 1.67
C ILE A 44 -3.66 12.88 2.91
N ASN A 45 -2.40 13.06 3.31
CA ASN A 45 -1.99 13.81 4.49
C ASN A 45 -2.64 13.28 5.80
N SER A 46 -2.84 11.97 5.90
CA SER A 46 -3.42 11.28 7.06
C SER A 46 -2.43 11.11 8.24
N GLY A 47 -1.13 11.25 7.98
CA GLY A 47 -0.04 10.99 8.92
C GLY A 47 0.45 9.54 8.91
N SER A 48 -0.11 8.69 8.04
CA SER A 48 0.28 7.29 7.87
C SER A 48 -0.02 6.80 6.44
N ASP A 49 0.27 5.52 6.23
CA ASP A 49 -0.28 4.73 5.14
C ASP A 49 -1.82 4.66 5.22
N LEU A 50 -2.50 4.44 4.10
CA LEU A 50 -3.91 4.00 4.14
C LEU A 50 -3.98 2.54 4.59
N SER A 51 -5.19 1.98 4.62
CA SER A 51 -5.41 0.60 5.08
C SER A 51 -5.58 -0.32 3.89
N ASP A 52 -4.77 -1.38 3.80
CA ASP A 52 -4.87 -2.45 2.78
C ASP A 52 -6.12 -3.32 2.96
N SER A 53 -6.97 -2.99 3.93
CA SER A 53 -8.17 -3.74 4.23
C SER A 53 -9.37 -2.85 4.47
N GLN A 54 -10.44 -3.15 3.73
CA GLN A 54 -11.79 -2.67 3.95
C GLN A 54 -12.27 -2.77 5.42
N GLY A 55 -11.79 -3.77 6.18
CA GLY A 55 -12.20 -3.97 7.59
C GLY A 55 -11.47 -3.08 8.60
N SER A 56 -10.41 -2.38 8.17
CA SER A 56 -9.49 -1.65 9.05
C SER A 56 -9.26 -0.20 8.61
N ILE A 57 -10.19 0.37 7.85
CA ILE A 57 -10.13 1.75 7.34
C ILE A 57 -9.75 2.72 8.46
N ASN A 58 -8.64 3.42 8.25
CA ASN A 58 -8.01 4.29 9.24
C ASN A 58 -8.22 5.80 8.95
N THR A 59 -8.72 6.13 7.76
CA THR A 59 -8.86 7.50 7.26
C THR A 59 -10.29 7.79 6.82
N THR A 60 -10.84 8.93 7.26
CA THR A 60 -12.17 9.40 6.84
C THR A 60 -12.15 10.90 6.57
N ILE A 61 -12.61 11.30 5.38
CA ILE A 61 -12.71 12.70 4.94
C ILE A 61 -14.16 13.15 5.07
N SER A 62 -14.43 14.17 5.87
CA SER A 62 -15.78 14.70 6.06
C SER A 62 -16.10 15.81 5.07
N MET A 63 -17.10 15.59 4.22
CA MET A 63 -17.58 16.54 3.20
C MET A 63 -19.08 16.86 3.33
N ASN A 64 -19.72 16.48 4.43
CA ASN A 64 -21.14 16.73 4.68
C ASN A 64 -21.54 18.20 4.48
N GLY A 65 -22.43 18.45 3.52
CA GLY A 65 -22.97 19.79 3.25
C GLY A 65 -22.01 20.71 2.50
N ALA A 66 -20.92 20.16 1.96
CA ALA A 66 -19.93 20.93 1.21
C ALA A 66 -20.35 21.14 -0.26
N SER A 67 -21.35 20.43 -0.77
CA SER A 67 -21.72 20.54 -2.19
C SER A 67 -22.22 21.94 -2.56
N PRO A 68 -21.72 22.56 -3.67
CA PRO A 68 -20.69 22.08 -4.59
C PRO A 68 -19.27 22.46 -4.12
N TYR A 69 -18.43 21.47 -3.84
CA TYR A 69 -17.03 21.67 -3.46
C TYR A 69 -16.14 20.58 -4.04
N HIS A 70 -14.90 20.94 -4.36
CA HIS A 70 -13.86 20.01 -4.79
C HIS A 70 -12.66 20.20 -3.87
N LEU A 71 -12.04 19.09 -3.47
CA LEU A 71 -10.80 19.12 -2.74
C LEU A 71 -9.65 19.54 -3.66
N THR A 72 -8.64 20.19 -3.09
CA THR A 72 -7.36 20.31 -3.78
C THR A 72 -6.78 18.91 -3.97
N PRO A 73 -6.19 18.57 -5.13
CA PRO A 73 -5.56 17.27 -5.32
C PRO A 73 -4.59 16.94 -4.18
N MET A 74 -4.69 15.72 -3.68
CA MET A 74 -3.84 15.16 -2.63
C MET A 74 -3.04 14.00 -3.22
N THR A 75 -1.92 13.64 -2.57
CA THR A 75 -1.06 12.54 -3.00
C THR A 75 -1.27 11.35 -2.10
N ALA A 76 -1.21 10.17 -2.68
CA ALA A 76 -1.08 8.89 -2.01
C ALA A 76 -0.10 8.03 -2.81
N GLU A 77 0.44 7.00 -2.18
CA GLU A 77 1.43 6.12 -2.75
C GLU A 77 1.01 4.66 -2.57
N LEU A 78 0.84 3.90 -3.66
CA LEU A 78 0.87 2.43 -3.60
C LEU A 78 2.29 1.93 -3.84
N ALA A 79 2.86 1.23 -2.87
CA ALA A 79 4.21 0.69 -3.00
C ALA A 79 4.25 -0.55 -3.92
N VAL A 80 5.44 -0.86 -4.47
CA VAL A 80 5.59 -2.10 -5.25
C VAL A 80 5.37 -3.32 -4.36
N GLY A 81 4.35 -4.12 -4.68
CA GLY A 81 3.98 -5.31 -3.91
C GLY A 81 2.93 -5.04 -2.83
N ASP A 82 2.45 -3.80 -2.74
CA ASP A 82 1.21 -3.40 -2.11
C ASP A 82 0.05 -3.58 -3.11
N ASP A 83 -1.14 -3.90 -2.62
CA ASP A 83 -2.29 -4.23 -3.46
C ASP A 83 -3.53 -3.34 -3.23
N GLU A 84 -3.64 -2.63 -2.11
CA GLU A 84 -4.93 -2.06 -1.69
C GLU A 84 -4.77 -0.80 -0.82
N ASP A 85 -5.59 0.22 -1.06
CA ASP A 85 -5.60 1.46 -0.27
C ASP A 85 -7.03 1.91 0.03
N TRP A 86 -7.49 1.73 1.26
CA TRP A 86 -8.87 2.02 1.64
C TRP A 86 -9.02 3.28 2.48
N PHE A 87 -9.96 4.16 2.09
CA PHE A 87 -10.40 5.29 2.90
C PHE A 87 -11.92 5.52 2.77
N ALA A 88 -12.47 6.38 3.64
CA ALA A 88 -13.89 6.72 3.63
C ALA A 88 -14.13 8.21 3.41
N ILE A 89 -15.27 8.55 2.82
CA ILE A 89 -15.78 9.91 2.69
C ILE A 89 -17.20 9.96 3.27
N THR A 90 -17.46 10.93 4.16
CA THR A 90 -18.83 11.18 4.66
C THR A 90 -19.47 12.37 3.96
N LEU A 91 -20.72 12.20 3.55
CA LEU A 91 -21.52 13.18 2.79
C LEU A 91 -22.95 13.20 3.32
N ASN A 92 -23.71 14.25 3.05
CA ASN A 92 -25.15 14.17 3.25
C ASN A 92 -25.76 13.17 2.25
N PRO A 93 -26.80 12.40 2.62
CA PRO A 93 -27.38 11.37 1.74
C PRO A 93 -27.94 11.87 0.39
N SER A 94 -28.08 13.19 0.24
CA SER A 94 -28.55 13.84 -0.99
C SER A 94 -27.42 14.44 -1.84
N GLU A 95 -26.16 14.31 -1.41
CA GLU A 95 -25.00 14.81 -2.13
C GLU A 95 -24.42 13.70 -3.03
N GLY A 96 -23.76 14.10 -4.12
CA GLY A 96 -23.03 13.19 -4.98
C GLY A 96 -21.53 13.29 -4.76
N LEU A 97 -20.80 12.25 -5.14
CA LEU A 97 -19.35 12.22 -5.13
C LEU A 97 -18.82 11.87 -6.52
N ALA A 98 -17.69 12.48 -6.87
CA ALA A 98 -16.80 12.00 -7.92
C ALA A 98 -15.39 11.91 -7.35
N VAL A 99 -14.68 10.83 -7.66
CA VAL A 99 -13.29 10.62 -7.27
C VAL A 99 -12.49 10.38 -8.54
N GLN A 100 -11.31 10.99 -8.60
CA GLN A 100 -10.36 10.82 -9.69
C GLN A 100 -8.98 10.57 -9.10
N ILE A 101 -8.25 9.62 -9.67
CA ILE A 101 -6.82 9.47 -9.43
C ILE A 101 -6.07 9.61 -10.76
N ASP A 102 -4.92 10.28 -10.69
CA ASP A 102 -3.98 10.47 -11.81
C ASP A 102 -2.64 9.91 -11.37
N TYR A 103 -1.98 9.14 -12.23
CA TYR A 103 -0.70 8.53 -11.90
C TYR A 103 0.30 8.54 -13.05
N SER A 104 1.59 8.40 -12.74
CA SER A 104 2.61 8.17 -13.78
C SER A 104 2.44 6.76 -14.35
N PRO A 105 2.47 6.53 -15.68
CA PRO A 105 2.30 5.21 -16.27
C PRO A 105 3.44 4.23 -15.90
N THR A 106 4.56 4.75 -15.41
CA THR A 106 5.67 3.94 -14.92
C THR A 106 6.27 4.48 -13.63
N TYR A 107 6.84 3.58 -12.84
CA TYR A 107 7.67 3.86 -11.69
C TYR A 107 9.05 3.22 -11.87
N THR A 108 10.11 4.01 -11.70
CA THR A 108 11.49 3.47 -11.68
C THR A 108 11.96 3.39 -10.24
N SER A 109 12.21 2.18 -9.76
CA SER A 109 12.72 1.97 -8.41
C SER A 109 14.07 2.67 -8.23
N PRO A 110 14.21 3.57 -7.25
CA PRO A 110 15.46 4.28 -6.99
C PRO A 110 16.54 3.34 -6.45
N THR A 111 16.16 2.17 -5.92
CA THR A 111 17.07 1.23 -5.26
C THR A 111 17.78 0.30 -6.24
N ASN A 112 17.10 -0.13 -7.31
CA ASN A 112 17.63 -1.13 -8.24
C ASN A 112 17.44 -0.77 -9.73
N GLY A 113 16.81 0.37 -10.04
CA GLY A 113 16.57 0.82 -11.41
C GLY A 113 15.52 0.00 -12.18
N THR A 114 14.83 -0.93 -11.52
CA THR A 114 13.75 -1.69 -12.15
C THR A 114 12.60 -0.74 -12.50
N VAL A 115 12.08 -0.87 -13.71
CA VAL A 115 10.90 -0.13 -14.19
C VAL A 115 9.67 -1.01 -14.03
N TYR A 116 8.66 -0.48 -13.34
CA TYR A 116 7.33 -1.06 -13.18
C TYR A 116 6.36 -0.26 -14.03
N ASN A 117 5.41 -0.95 -14.67
CA ASN A 117 4.26 -0.29 -15.30
C ASN A 117 3.18 -0.16 -14.24
N ASN A 118 2.68 1.06 -14.07
CA ASN A 118 1.59 1.31 -13.14
C ASN A 118 0.28 1.14 -13.87
N GLU A 119 -0.61 0.40 -13.25
CA GLU A 119 -2.01 0.33 -13.59
C GLU A 119 -2.74 0.15 -12.26
N PHE A 120 -3.62 1.11 -11.97
CA PHE A 120 -4.40 1.14 -10.75
C PHE A 120 -5.85 1.16 -11.16
N ASP A 121 -6.69 0.44 -10.43
CA ASP A 121 -8.14 0.54 -10.56
C ASP A 121 -8.67 1.48 -9.46
N LEU A 122 -9.88 2.01 -9.65
CA LEU A 122 -10.54 2.83 -8.64
C LEU A 122 -11.98 2.33 -8.47
N ALA A 123 -12.39 2.13 -7.22
CA ALA A 123 -13.73 1.67 -6.88
C ALA A 123 -14.36 2.52 -5.78
N ILE A 124 -15.68 2.65 -5.81
CA ILE A 124 -16.45 3.21 -4.70
C ILE A 124 -17.58 2.28 -4.27
N TYR A 125 -17.86 2.28 -2.97
CA TYR A 125 -18.86 1.42 -2.34
C TYR A 125 -19.78 2.23 -1.43
N ASP A 126 -21.04 1.79 -1.29
CA ASP A 126 -21.99 2.38 -0.37
C ASP A 126 -21.73 1.99 1.10
N ALA A 127 -22.52 2.54 2.02
CA ALA A 127 -22.44 2.23 3.46
C ALA A 127 -22.65 0.72 3.81
N ASN A 128 -23.22 -0.08 2.90
CA ASN A 128 -23.39 -1.53 3.06
C ASN A 128 -22.28 -2.33 2.35
N MET A 129 -21.24 -1.64 1.85
CA MET A 129 -20.15 -2.21 1.07
C MET A 129 -20.58 -2.84 -0.25
N LEU A 130 -21.65 -2.33 -0.85
CA LEU A 130 -22.03 -2.67 -2.21
C LEU A 130 -21.34 -1.73 -3.18
N GLN A 131 -20.65 -2.29 -4.18
CA GLN A 131 -19.96 -1.50 -5.20
C GLN A 131 -20.97 -0.63 -5.96
N MET A 132 -20.65 0.66 -6.04
CA MET A 132 -21.44 1.67 -6.74
C MET A 132 -20.88 1.90 -8.13
N ASP A 133 -19.58 2.10 -8.25
CA ASP A 133 -18.90 2.39 -9.51
C ASP A 133 -17.46 1.88 -9.48
N PHE A 134 -16.88 1.65 -10.65
CA PHE A 134 -15.54 1.08 -10.82
C PHE A 134 -14.96 1.50 -12.17
N SER A 135 -13.67 1.81 -12.17
CA SER A 135 -12.92 2.12 -13.38
C SER A 135 -11.75 1.14 -13.53
N PHE A 136 -11.35 0.91 -14.79
CA PHE A 136 -10.42 -0.16 -15.17
C PHE A 136 -9.54 0.26 -16.34
N ALA A 137 -8.23 0.07 -16.19
CA ALA A 137 -7.22 0.35 -17.22
C ALA A 137 -7.30 1.79 -17.82
N SER A 138 -7.61 2.78 -16.99
CA SER A 138 -7.75 4.20 -17.29
C SER A 138 -6.62 5.01 -16.65
N ASN A 139 -6.25 6.15 -17.26
CA ASN A 139 -5.45 7.15 -16.57
C ASN A 139 -5.77 8.54 -17.14
N PRO A 140 -6.52 9.39 -16.43
CA PRO A 140 -7.02 9.19 -15.05
C PRO A 140 -8.03 8.06 -14.90
N GLU A 141 -8.07 7.47 -13.71
CA GLU A 141 -9.20 6.65 -13.23
C GLU A 141 -10.26 7.58 -12.63
N TYR A 142 -11.53 7.32 -12.91
CA TYR A 142 -12.63 8.20 -12.52
C TYR A 142 -13.88 7.40 -12.20
N VAL A 143 -14.45 7.65 -11.02
CA VAL A 143 -15.70 7.05 -10.56
C VAL A 143 -16.63 8.10 -9.97
N THR A 144 -17.94 7.86 -10.04
CA THR A 144 -18.93 8.75 -9.46
C THR A 144 -20.19 8.03 -9.01
N THR A 145 -20.79 8.50 -7.92
CA THR A 145 -22.10 8.01 -7.46
C THR A 145 -23.20 8.18 -8.53
N ASN A 146 -23.03 9.10 -9.48
CA ASN A 146 -23.99 9.39 -10.54
C ASN A 146 -23.96 8.40 -11.71
N ASN A 147 -22.90 7.58 -11.82
CA ASN A 147 -22.75 6.56 -12.85
C ASN A 147 -23.06 5.16 -12.30
N SER A 148 -23.47 5.07 -11.03
CA SER A 148 -23.68 3.78 -10.38
C SER A 148 -24.79 2.98 -11.06
N GLY A 149 -24.46 1.75 -11.47
CA GLY A 149 -25.44 0.78 -11.97
C GLY A 149 -26.45 0.36 -10.90
N THR A 150 -26.22 0.76 -9.64
CA THR A 150 -27.09 0.56 -8.50
C THR A 150 -27.85 1.85 -8.21
N THR A 151 -29.18 1.79 -8.13
CA THR A 151 -30.01 2.94 -7.68
C THR A 151 -29.90 3.19 -6.17
N ALA A 152 -28.87 2.62 -5.53
CA ALA A 152 -28.71 2.62 -4.08
C ALA A 152 -28.14 3.97 -3.61
N SER A 153 -28.83 4.58 -2.65
CA SER A 153 -28.27 5.72 -1.92
C SER A 153 -27.02 5.25 -1.18
N HIS A 154 -25.93 6.02 -1.26
CA HIS A 154 -24.70 5.76 -0.52
C HIS A 154 -24.89 5.78 1.01
N GLY A 155 -26.05 6.22 1.53
CA GLY A 155 -26.35 6.14 2.97
C GLY A 155 -25.57 7.12 3.84
N GLY A 156 -24.88 8.09 3.22
CA GLY A 156 -24.08 9.11 3.92
C GLY A 156 -22.61 8.76 4.14
N THR A 157 -22.16 7.57 3.74
CA THR A 157 -20.73 7.19 3.75
C THR A 157 -20.40 6.47 2.45
N ILE A 158 -19.30 6.83 1.84
CA ILE A 158 -18.75 6.15 0.66
C ILE A 158 -17.38 5.64 1.03
N TYR A 159 -17.11 4.37 0.75
CA TYR A 159 -15.77 3.81 0.85
C TYR A 159 -15.11 3.88 -0.52
N VAL A 160 -13.85 4.26 -0.53
CA VAL A 160 -13.01 4.36 -1.73
C VAL A 160 -11.88 3.35 -1.59
N GLN A 161 -11.61 2.67 -2.68
CA GLN A 161 -10.51 1.74 -2.90
C GLN A 161 -9.79 2.22 -4.15
#